data_AF-A0A1Y4DZQ6-F1
#
_entry.id   AF-A0A1Y4DZQ6-F1
#
_cell.length_a   1.000
_cell.length_b   1.000
_cell.length_c   1.000
_cell.angle_alpha   90.00
_cell.angle_beta   90.00
_cell.angle_gamma   90.00
#
_symmetry.space_group_name_H-M   'P 1'
#
loop_
_entity.id
_entity.type
_entity.pdbx_description
1 polymer ?
#
loop_
_entity_poly.entity_id
_entity_poly.type
_entity_poly.pdbx_seq_one_letter_code
_entity_poly.pdbx_strand_id
1 'polypeptide(L)' 'MSDGMPGWAAWGSLAEEQLAGEAEALLRESRRAPVERRRVEALLDLYGQSFETLPDYLRRIVGEIEVED' A
#
# COMPACT_ATOMS: atom_id res chain seq x y z
N MET A 1 19.73 -1.23 28.84
CA MET A 1 18.27 -1.39 28.66
C MET A 1 17.92 -0.53 27.47
N SER A 2 17.85 -1.10 26.26
CA SER A 2 17.41 -0.37 25.09
C SER A 2 15.90 -0.55 24.99
N ASP A 3 15.20 0.58 25.05
CA ASP A 3 13.75 0.67 24.87
C ASP A 3 13.32 -0.02 23.56
N GLY A 4 12.23 -0.78 23.68
CA GLY A 4 11.70 -1.61 22.62
C GLY A 4 11.21 -0.80 21.44
N MET A 5 11.91 -0.93 20.31
CA MET A 5 11.26 -0.77 19.01
C MET A 5 10.45 -2.04 18.73
N PRO A 6 9.13 -1.94 18.52
CA PRO A 6 8.31 -3.09 18.20
C PRO A 6 8.83 -3.78 16.93
N GLY A 7 8.68 -5.10 16.85
CA GLY A 7 9.14 -5.90 15.72
C GLY A 7 8.62 -5.46 14.35
N TRP A 8 7.62 -4.57 14.25
CA TRP A 8 7.14 -3.95 13.00
C TRP A 8 7.94 -2.72 12.55
N ALA A 9 8.62 -2.01 13.46
CA ALA A 9 9.40 -0.82 13.15
C ALA A 9 10.72 -1.13 12.42
N ALA A 10 11.19 -2.38 12.49
CA ALA A 10 12.34 -2.87 11.72
C ALA A 10 11.98 -3.28 10.27
N TRP A 11 10.68 -3.33 9.94
CA TRP A 11 10.18 -3.73 8.61
C TRP A 11 9.79 -2.54 7.74
N GLY A 12 9.86 -1.32 8.28
CA GLY A 12 9.41 -0.08 7.63
C GLY A 12 9.85 0.00 6.17
N SER A 13 11.15 -0.07 5.87
CA SER A 13 11.63 0.06 4.47
C SER A 13 11.19 -1.11 3.58
N LEU A 14 11.31 -2.36 4.03
CA LEU A 14 11.07 -3.53 3.17
C LEU A 14 9.57 -3.80 2.94
N ALA A 15 8.74 -3.63 3.96
CA ALA A 15 7.30 -3.77 3.83
C ALA A 15 6.72 -2.63 2.97
N GLU A 16 7.24 -1.43 3.13
CA GLU A 16 6.81 -0.26 2.37
C GLU A 16 7.27 -0.34 0.90
N GLU A 17 8.49 -0.82 0.63
CA GLU A 17 8.97 -1.12 -0.73
C GLU A 17 8.14 -2.20 -1.44
N GLN A 18 7.75 -3.26 -0.73
CA GLN A 18 6.88 -4.30 -1.29
C GLN A 18 5.46 -3.77 -1.56
N LEU A 19 4.89 -3.03 -0.61
CA LEU A 19 3.61 -2.36 -0.80
C LEU A 19 3.65 -1.40 -1.99
N ALA A 20 4.74 -0.65 -2.17
CA ALA A 20 4.92 0.22 -3.32
C ALA A 20 4.94 -0.57 -4.64
N GLY A 21 5.69 -1.67 -4.69
CA GLY A 21 5.74 -2.53 -5.88
C GLY A 21 4.40 -3.14 -6.25
N GLU A 22 3.62 -3.59 -5.26
CA GLU A 22 2.27 -4.13 -5.46
C GLU A 22 1.26 -3.06 -5.86
N ALA A 23 1.28 -1.90 -5.20
CA ALA A 23 0.43 -0.77 -5.53
C ALA A 23 0.71 -0.24 -6.95
N GLU A 24 1.99 -0.19 -7.35
CA GLU A 24 2.35 0.13 -8.74
C GLU A 24 1.86 -0.90 -9.75
N ALA A 25 1.85 -2.18 -9.39
CA ALA A 25 1.33 -3.23 -10.25
C ALA A 25 -0.18 -3.04 -10.48
N LEU A 26 -0.93 -2.75 -9.42
CA LEU A 26 -2.36 -2.40 -9.52
C LEU A 26 -2.57 -1.11 -10.31
N LEU A 27 -1.74 -0.08 -10.14
CA LEU A 27 -1.80 1.15 -10.94
C LEU A 27 -1.54 0.89 -12.43
N ARG A 28 -0.61 -0.02 -12.77
CA ARG A 28 -0.38 -0.40 -14.16
C ARG A 28 -1.56 -1.19 -14.74
N GLU A 29 -2.22 -2.00 -13.92
CA GLU A 29 -3.43 -2.75 -14.29
C GLU A 29 -4.61 -1.79 -14.52
N SER A 30 -4.83 -0.84 -13.60
CA SER A 30 -5.93 0.13 -13.64
C SER A 30 -5.92 1.01 -14.89
N ARG A 31 -4.73 1.28 -15.45
CA ARG A 31 -4.55 1.99 -16.73
C ARG A 31 -5.14 1.25 -17.94
N ARG A 32 -5.39 -0.06 -17.84
CA ARG A 32 -5.99 -0.86 -18.91
C ARG A 32 -7.50 -1.04 -18.70
N ALA A 33 -7.90 -1.27 -17.45
CA ALA A 33 -9.28 -1.36 -17.01
C ALA A 33 -9.32 -1.07 -15.50
N PRO A 34 -10.38 -0.44 -14.97
CA PRO A 34 -10.54 -0.25 -13.52
C PRO A 34 -10.32 -1.56 -12.75
N VAL A 35 -9.71 -1.49 -11.58
CA VAL A 35 -9.53 -2.67 -10.70
C VAL A 35 -10.58 -2.68 -9.61
N GLU A 36 -10.96 -3.86 -9.12
CA GLU A 36 -11.93 -3.94 -8.03
C GLU A 36 -11.42 -3.23 -6.76
N ARG A 37 -12.23 -2.33 -6.17
CA ARG A 37 -11.85 -1.58 -4.95
C ARG A 37 -11.37 -2.50 -3.83
N ARG A 38 -12.04 -3.64 -3.64
CA ARG A 38 -11.69 -4.66 -2.63
C ARG A 38 -10.25 -5.16 -2.77
N ARG A 39 -9.66 -5.15 -3.97
CA ARG A 39 -8.26 -5.56 -4.17
C ARG A 39 -7.28 -4.53 -3.62
N VAL A 40 -7.60 -3.24 -3.79
CA VAL A 40 -6.80 -2.15 -3.23
C VAL A 40 -6.92 -2.15 -1.71
N GLU A 41 -8.14 -2.31 -1.17
CA GLU A 41 -8.37 -2.40 0.29
C GLU A 41 -7.67 -3.62 0.90
N ALA A 42 -7.78 -4.80 0.28
CA ALA A 42 -7.11 -6.01 0.74
C ALA A 42 -5.57 -5.89 0.71
N LEU A 43 -5.01 -5.17 -0.27
CA LEU A 43 -3.58 -4.87 -0.30
C LEU A 43 -3.19 -4.02 0.92
N LEU A 44 -3.93 -2.95 1.21
CA LEU A 44 -3.63 -2.09 2.36
C LEU A 44 -3.74 -2.86 3.68
N ASP A 45 -4.80 -3.66 3.84
CA ASP A 45 -5.02 -4.51 5.01
C ASP A 45 -3.90 -5.53 5.23
N LEU A 46 -3.37 -6.13 4.16
CA LEU A 46 -2.26 -7.08 4.23
C LEU A 46 -1.01 -6.46 4.89
N TYR A 47 -0.78 -5.17 4.64
CA TYR A 47 0.35 -4.42 5.20
C TYR A 47 -0.02 -3.66 6.49
N GLY A 48 -1.24 -3.86 7.02
CA GLY A 48 -1.74 -3.16 8.20
C GLY A 48 -1.81 -1.64 7.99
N GLN A 49 -1.99 -1.20 6.75
CA GLN A 49 -2.06 0.20 6.36
C GLN A 49 -3.50 0.60 6.06
N SER A 50 -3.76 1.90 6.16
CA SER A 50 -4.96 2.53 5.64
C SER A 50 -4.52 3.69 4.75
N PHE A 51 -5.38 4.13 3.82
CA PHE A 51 -5.04 5.26 2.95
C PHE A 51 -4.62 6.51 3.74
N GLU A 52 -5.20 6.73 4.93
CA GLU A 52 -4.90 7.86 5.81
C GLU A 52 -3.55 7.74 6.56
N THR A 53 -3.00 6.53 6.69
CA THR A 53 -1.71 6.29 7.36
C THR A 53 -0.56 6.08 6.38
N LEU A 54 -0.84 5.98 5.08
CA LEU A 54 0.18 5.82 4.06
C LEU A 54 1.14 7.02 4.02
N PRO A 55 2.45 6.76 3.85
CA PRO A 55 3.41 7.76 3.39
C PRO A 55 2.92 8.48 2.12
N ASP A 56 3.28 9.75 1.96
CA ASP A 56 2.74 10.61 0.89
C ASP A 56 2.94 10.02 -0.52
N TYR A 57 4.09 9.39 -0.78
CA TYR A 57 4.35 8.81 -2.09
C TYR A 57 3.47 7.57 -2.36
N LEU A 58 3.26 6.69 -1.37
CA LEU A 58 2.36 5.55 -1.51
C LEU A 58 0.91 6.00 -1.66
N ARG A 59 0.50 7.01 -0.89
CA ARG A 59 -0.82 7.60 -1.00
C ARG A 59 -1.08 8.14 -2.40
N ARG A 60 -0.07 8.74 -3.03
CA ARG A 60 -0.15 9.18 -4.42
C ARG A 60 -0.37 8.02 -5.38
N ILE A 61 0.42 6.95 -5.26
CA ILE A 61 0.28 5.76 -6.13
C ILE A 61 -1.12 5.16 -5.99
N VAL A 62 -1.54 4.90 -4.74
CA VAL A 62 -2.84 4.29 -4.44
C VAL A 62 -4.00 5.19 -4.89
N GLY A 63 -3.89 6.50 -4.72
CA GLY A 63 -4.91 7.47 -5.13
C GLY A 63 -5.05 7.64 -6.64
N GLU A 64 -4.06 7.21 -7.43
CA GLU A 64 -4.13 7.20 -8.90
C GLU A 64 -4.69 5.87 -9.47
N ILE A 65 -5.00 4.90 -8.61
CA ILE A 65 -5.59 3.62 -9.04
C ILE A 65 -7.07 3.83 -9.36
N GLU A 66 -7.44 3.75 -10.63
CA GLU A 66 -8.84 3.69 -11.06
C GLU A 66 -9.51 2.41 -10.54
N VAL A 67 -10.62 2.57 -9.80
CA VAL A 67 -11.34 1.45 -9.18
C VAL A 67 -12.79 1.32 -9.63
N GLU A 68 -13.28 0.09 -9.70
CA GLU A 68 -14.70 -0.27 -9.82
C GLU A 68 -15.24 -0.92 -8.53
N ASP A 69 -16.56 -0.81 -8.33
CA ASP A 69 -17.29 -1.34 -7.16
C ASP A 69 -17.57 -2.85 -7.25
#